data_AF-A0A5A7S2B6-F1
#
_entry.id   AF-A0A5A7S2B6-F1
#
_cell.length_a   1.000
_cell.length_b   1.000
_cell.length_c   1.000
_cell.angle_alpha   90.00
_cell.angle_beta   90.00
_cell.angle_gamma   90.00
#
_symmetry.space_group_name_H-M   'P 1'
#
loop_
_entity.id
_entity.type
_entity.pdbx_description
1 polymer ?
#
loop_
_entity_poly.entity_id
_entity_poly.type
_entity_poly.pdbx_seq_one_letter_code
_entity_poly.pdbx_strand_id
1 'polypeptide(L)'
;MLGNTDVNVPSPPGAYGGELWTPIIYQKGVIHIMGKGYDPQPQADGHEEGVYTTVKVWVTDSSGRIVFGPVERHSEVWFEGEWETEKALDYMPDDFERVRVWTSNGKFHGTEEDPVYGVDCVLNYLNEGAGFVYFAGHANPMSWADHYPGIPGGRHNSDVAGLQQINTRMKRPFFPLDTLKNGEKLPVVVLSGCHPAAIDCSLMKLFADPGESLHGMKFGTFVPECLAWWLTRVKDGGSIATLGPTGLGYGMLGGFCTSGAGGWLWPEF
;
A
#
# COMPACT_ATOMS: atom_id res chain seq x y z
N MET A 1 3.04 -26.62 -28.41
CA MET A 1 2.72 -26.30 -29.81
C MET A 1 2.37 -24.83 -29.91
N LEU A 2 3.26 -23.98 -30.42
CA LEU A 2 2.82 -22.71 -31.02
C LEU A 2 2.49 -23.04 -32.48
N GLY A 3 1.29 -23.58 -32.67
CA GLY A 3 0.76 -23.96 -33.99
C GLY A 3 0.18 -22.74 -34.70
N ASN A 4 -0.17 -22.89 -35.97
CA ASN A 4 -0.82 -21.93 -36.85
C ASN A 4 -2.21 -21.43 -36.39
N THR A 5 -2.59 -21.66 -35.14
CA THR A 5 -3.91 -21.39 -34.57
C THR A 5 -3.77 -20.33 -33.50
N ASP A 6 -4.69 -19.37 -33.47
CA ASP A 6 -4.78 -18.40 -32.38
C ASP A 6 -4.95 -19.14 -31.04
N VAL A 7 -4.22 -18.72 -30.01
CA VAL A 7 -4.23 -19.29 -28.66
C VAL A 7 -4.43 -18.17 -27.65
N ASN A 8 -5.33 -18.38 -26.70
CA ASN A 8 -5.46 -17.52 -25.53
C ASN A 8 -5.32 -18.39 -24.28
N VAL A 9 -4.18 -18.27 -23.61
CA VAL A 9 -3.97 -18.87 -22.29
C VAL A 9 -4.39 -17.81 -21.27
N PRO A 10 -5.49 -18.03 -20.51
CA PRO A 10 -5.94 -17.06 -19.52
C PRO A 10 -4.92 -16.94 -18.39
N SER A 11 -5.04 -15.84 -17.66
CA SER A 11 -4.27 -15.58 -16.45
C SER A 11 -4.38 -16.75 -15.47
N PRO A 12 -3.28 -17.22 -14.85
CA PRO A 12 -3.34 -18.29 -13.88
C PRO A 12 -4.19 -17.89 -12.67
N PRO A 13 -4.93 -18.82 -12.04
CA PRO A 13 -5.63 -18.57 -10.79
C PRO A 13 -4.69 -17.98 -9.74
N GLY A 14 -5.09 -16.89 -9.08
CA GLY A 14 -4.27 -16.18 -8.08
C GLY A 14 -3.41 -15.04 -8.64
N ALA A 15 -3.48 -14.75 -9.94
CA ALA A 15 -2.89 -13.52 -10.48
C ALA A 15 -3.64 -12.27 -9.95
N TYR A 16 -2.90 -11.20 -9.65
CA TYR A 16 -3.41 -9.94 -9.10
C TYR A 16 -4.56 -9.37 -9.98
N GLY A 17 -5.70 -9.00 -9.37
CA GLY A 17 -6.80 -8.32 -10.09
C GLY A 17 -7.71 -9.20 -10.96
N GLY A 18 -7.58 -10.53 -10.90
CA GLY A 18 -8.38 -11.44 -11.73
C GLY A 18 -7.95 -11.43 -13.20
N GLU A 19 -8.52 -12.34 -14.00
CA GLU A 19 -8.39 -12.70 -15.43
C GLU A 19 -7.57 -11.84 -16.44
N LEU A 20 -7.26 -10.58 -16.16
CA LEU A 20 -6.51 -9.62 -16.99
C LEU A 20 -4.99 -9.64 -16.78
N TRP A 21 -4.48 -10.34 -15.77
CA TRP A 21 -3.07 -10.31 -15.39
C TRP A 21 -2.28 -11.49 -15.97
N THR A 22 -1.51 -11.21 -17.02
CA THR A 22 -0.53 -12.10 -17.65
C THR A 22 -1.06 -13.20 -18.60
N PRO A 23 -2.10 -12.97 -19.42
CA PRO A 23 -2.45 -13.96 -20.43
C PRO A 23 -1.34 -14.04 -21.48
N ILE A 24 -1.13 -15.25 -22.02
CA ILE A 24 -0.32 -15.44 -23.22
C ILE A 24 -1.28 -15.51 -24.39
N ILE A 25 -1.24 -14.47 -25.23
CA ILE A 25 -2.14 -14.34 -26.37
C ILE A 25 -1.31 -14.50 -27.63
N TYR A 26 -1.54 -15.56 -28.38
CA TYR A 26 -1.04 -15.70 -29.74
C TYR A 26 -2.18 -15.42 -30.70
N GLN A 27 -2.09 -14.32 -31.45
CA GLN A 27 -3.14 -13.92 -32.38
C GLN A 27 -2.52 -13.41 -33.68
N LYS A 28 -2.97 -13.94 -34.83
CA LYS A 28 -2.54 -13.49 -36.17
C LYS A 28 -1.01 -13.49 -36.35
N GLY A 29 -0.32 -14.50 -35.81
CA GLY A 29 1.14 -14.63 -35.93
C GLY A 29 1.96 -13.81 -34.94
N VAL A 30 1.32 -13.10 -34.00
CA VAL A 30 1.99 -12.30 -32.97
C VAL A 30 1.72 -12.91 -31.60
N ILE A 31 2.78 -13.08 -30.80
CA ILE A 31 2.66 -13.45 -29.39
C ILE A 31 2.73 -12.20 -28.50
N HIS A 32 1.73 -12.03 -27.65
CA HIS A 32 1.69 -11.05 -26.58
C HIS A 32 1.93 -11.76 -25.25
N ILE A 33 2.95 -11.31 -24.54
CA ILE A 33 3.29 -11.77 -23.20
C ILE A 33 3.19 -10.55 -22.29
N MET A 34 2.29 -10.61 -21.31
CA MET A 34 2.17 -9.59 -20.27
C MET A 34 2.76 -10.13 -18.98
N GLY A 35 3.51 -9.30 -18.28
CA GLY A 35 4.15 -9.65 -17.01
C GLY A 35 4.44 -8.40 -16.20
N LYS A 36 4.58 -8.56 -14.88
CA LYS A 36 5.03 -7.51 -13.98
C LYS A 36 6.44 -7.85 -13.51
N GLY A 37 7.37 -6.92 -13.68
CA GLY A 37 8.66 -6.97 -13.02
C GLY A 37 8.54 -6.39 -11.61
N TYR A 38 9.24 -6.97 -10.66
CA TYR A 38 9.43 -6.39 -9.33
C TYR A 38 10.85 -6.65 -8.85
N ASP A 39 11.41 -5.66 -8.17
CA ASP A 39 12.60 -5.85 -7.38
C ASP A 39 12.17 -6.07 -5.91
N PRO A 40 12.33 -7.28 -5.37
CA PRO A 40 12.00 -7.56 -3.98
C PRO A 40 13.08 -7.08 -3.01
N GLN A 41 14.19 -6.52 -3.49
CA GLN A 41 15.28 -6.11 -2.62
C GLN A 41 14.85 -4.96 -1.71
N PRO A 42 15.16 -5.06 -0.41
CA PRO A 42 15.06 -3.93 0.49
C PRO A 42 15.81 -2.73 -0.07
N GLN A 43 15.20 -1.56 -0.04
CA GLN A 43 15.85 -0.31 -0.43
C GLN A 43 16.44 0.35 0.82
N ALA A 44 17.62 0.95 0.67
CA ALA A 44 18.17 1.79 1.73
C ALA A 44 17.29 3.02 1.96
N ASP A 45 17.48 3.70 3.09
CA ASP A 45 16.81 4.98 3.34
C ASP A 45 17.22 6.00 2.26
N GLY A 46 16.23 6.46 1.47
CA GLY A 46 16.41 7.34 0.31
C GLY A 46 16.24 6.62 -1.04
N HIS A 47 15.42 7.18 -1.93
CA HIS A 47 15.26 6.69 -3.30
C HIS A 47 16.02 7.59 -4.27
N GLU A 48 17.07 7.08 -4.91
CA GLU A 48 17.85 7.88 -5.87
C GLU A 48 17.10 8.12 -7.19
N GLU A 49 16.22 7.21 -7.60
CA GLU A 49 15.28 7.28 -8.73
C GLU A 49 14.55 5.90 -8.77
N GLY A 50 13.43 5.74 -9.52
CA GLY A 50 12.64 4.50 -9.53
C GLY A 50 13.47 3.21 -9.72
N VAL A 51 13.03 2.09 -9.15
CA VAL A 51 13.77 0.82 -9.23
C VAL A 51 13.47 0.10 -10.54
N TYR A 52 14.50 -0.43 -11.21
CA TYR A 52 14.34 -1.11 -12.49
C TYR A 52 14.51 -2.62 -12.38
N THR A 53 13.48 -3.38 -12.78
CA THR A 53 13.59 -4.83 -12.99
C THR A 53 13.90 -5.09 -14.46
N THR A 54 14.92 -5.92 -14.75
CA THR A 54 15.21 -6.32 -16.13
C THR A 54 14.46 -7.60 -16.48
N VAL A 55 13.61 -7.54 -17.50
CA VAL A 55 12.91 -8.69 -18.08
C VAL A 55 13.66 -9.13 -19.34
N LYS A 56 14.12 -10.40 -19.35
CA LYS A 56 14.80 -11.01 -20.49
C LYS A 56 13.91 -12.10 -21.08
N VAL A 57 13.66 -12.04 -22.40
CA VAL A 57 12.80 -12.98 -23.12
C VAL A 57 13.56 -13.65 -24.24
N TRP A 58 13.52 -14.99 -24.30
CA TRP A 58 14.04 -15.79 -25.40
C TRP A 58 13.10 -16.97 -25.68
N VAL A 59 13.15 -17.50 -26.91
CA VAL A 59 12.37 -18.67 -27.33
C VAL A 59 13.33 -19.75 -27.80
N THR A 60 13.10 -20.98 -27.35
CA THR A 60 13.84 -22.16 -27.79
C THR A 60 12.99 -23.09 -28.64
N ASP A 61 13.59 -23.74 -29.63
CA ASP A 61 12.96 -24.88 -30.32
C ASP A 61 12.98 -26.15 -29.45
N SER A 62 12.41 -27.24 -29.96
CA SER A 62 12.34 -28.53 -29.23
C SER A 62 13.70 -29.17 -28.96
N SER A 63 14.76 -28.71 -29.62
CA SER A 63 16.15 -29.15 -29.35
C SER A 63 16.83 -28.31 -28.26
N GLY A 64 16.15 -27.28 -27.73
CA GLY A 64 16.72 -26.33 -26.77
C GLY A 64 17.52 -25.20 -27.42
N ARG A 65 17.61 -25.14 -28.75
CA ARG A 65 18.30 -24.06 -29.46
C ARG A 65 17.47 -22.79 -29.43
N ILE A 66 18.09 -21.66 -29.06
CA ILE A 66 17.44 -20.34 -29.11
C ILE A 66 17.12 -20.00 -30.57
N VAL A 67 15.85 -19.75 -30.87
CA VAL A 67 15.34 -19.35 -32.19
C VAL A 67 14.85 -17.90 -32.22
N PHE A 68 14.75 -17.25 -31.05
CA PHE A 68 14.44 -15.84 -30.91
C PHE A 68 14.99 -15.30 -29.59
N GLY A 69 15.47 -14.06 -29.59
CA GLY A 69 16.07 -13.40 -28.42
C GLY A 69 17.53 -13.78 -28.16
N PRO A 70 18.08 -13.43 -26.97
CA PRO A 70 17.40 -12.74 -25.88
C PRO A 70 17.06 -11.28 -26.22
N VAL A 71 15.87 -10.84 -25.81
CA VAL A 71 15.45 -9.43 -25.82
C VAL A 71 15.36 -8.97 -24.38
N GLU A 72 15.98 -7.83 -24.07
CA GLU A 72 15.96 -7.24 -22.74
C GLU A 72 15.06 -5.99 -22.72
N ARG A 73 14.29 -5.85 -21.65
CA ARG A 73 13.44 -4.68 -21.37
C ARG A 73 13.54 -4.34 -19.89
N HIS A 74 13.60 -3.05 -19.58
CA HIS A 74 13.51 -2.57 -18.21
C HIS A 74 12.04 -2.30 -17.88
N SER A 75 11.59 -2.81 -16.75
CA SER A 75 10.32 -2.48 -16.11
C SER A 75 10.63 -1.57 -14.94
N GLU A 76 10.09 -0.36 -14.99
CA GLU A 76 10.21 0.59 -13.89
C GLU A 76 9.22 0.23 -12.77
N VAL A 77 9.67 0.36 -11.52
CA VAL A 77 8.94 0.03 -10.31
C VAL A 77 9.05 1.21 -9.35
N TRP A 78 7.90 1.67 -8.87
CA TRP A 78 7.80 2.81 -7.98
C TRP A 78 7.17 2.38 -6.66
N PHE A 79 7.83 2.72 -5.54
CA PHE A 79 7.27 2.64 -4.20
C PHE A 79 6.55 3.97 -3.93
N GLU A 80 5.34 4.10 -4.46
CA GLU A 80 4.61 5.38 -4.53
C GLU A 80 4.48 6.05 -3.15
N GLY A 81 4.07 5.31 -2.11
CA GLY A 81 3.96 5.84 -0.74
C GLY A 81 5.31 6.27 -0.14
N GLU A 82 6.38 5.53 -0.40
CA GLU A 82 7.72 5.86 0.08
C GLU A 82 8.27 7.11 -0.63
N TRP A 83 7.99 7.27 -1.93
CA TRP A 83 8.31 8.50 -2.69
C TRP A 83 7.53 9.73 -2.20
N GLU A 84 6.24 9.56 -1.91
CA GLU A 84 5.44 10.63 -1.34
C GLU A 84 5.94 11.04 0.05
N THR A 85 6.29 10.08 0.91
CA THR A 85 6.83 10.38 2.24
C THR A 85 8.25 10.94 2.20
N GLU A 86 9.10 10.50 1.27
CA GLU A 86 10.43 11.08 1.08
C GLU A 86 10.33 12.54 0.64
N LYS A 87 9.42 12.86 -0.28
CA LYS A 87 9.14 14.25 -0.66
C LYS A 87 8.69 15.11 0.52
N ALA A 88 7.93 14.55 1.46
CA ALA A 88 7.55 15.28 2.68
C ALA A 88 8.78 15.57 3.55
N LEU A 89 9.71 14.62 3.66
CA LEU A 89 10.97 14.79 4.37
C LEU A 89 11.91 15.82 3.71
N ASP A 90 11.81 16.02 2.40
CA ASP A 90 12.54 17.06 1.66
C ASP A 90 12.06 18.48 2.01
N TYR A 91 10.77 18.64 2.35
CA TYR A 91 10.22 19.91 2.84
C TYR A 91 10.53 20.16 4.32
N MET A 92 10.78 19.09 5.09
CA MET A 92 11.11 19.20 6.51
C MET A 92 12.46 19.89 6.75
N PRO A 93 12.50 20.91 7.62
CA PRO A 93 13.75 21.55 8.03
C PRO A 93 14.78 20.56 8.60
N ASP A 94 16.07 20.88 8.44
CA ASP A 94 17.18 19.99 8.83
C ASP A 94 17.32 19.76 10.35
N ASP A 95 16.65 20.56 11.18
CA ASP A 95 16.62 20.38 12.63
C ASP A 95 15.57 19.35 13.09
N PHE A 96 14.73 18.84 12.17
CA PHE A 96 13.88 17.69 12.42
C PHE A 96 14.64 16.38 12.19
N GLU A 97 14.46 15.43 13.11
CA GLU A 97 14.88 14.06 12.90
C GLU A 97 13.98 13.41 11.85
N ARG A 98 14.59 12.90 10.77
CA ARG A 98 13.89 12.22 9.66
C ARG A 98 13.83 10.72 9.94
N VAL A 99 12.65 10.20 10.27
CA VAL A 99 12.42 8.76 10.51
C VAL A 99 11.60 8.16 9.37
N ARG A 100 12.16 7.15 8.71
CA ARG A 100 11.50 6.39 7.63
C ARG A 100 11.00 5.06 8.17
N VAL A 101 9.70 4.82 8.10
CA VAL A 101 9.08 3.55 8.50
C VAL A 101 8.43 2.94 7.27
N TRP A 102 9.24 2.20 6.50
CA TRP A 102 8.88 1.75 5.16
C TRP A 102 8.91 0.23 5.05
N THR A 103 8.16 -0.33 4.11
CA THR A 103 8.21 -1.77 3.88
C THR A 103 9.51 -2.15 3.16
N SER A 104 10.01 -1.28 2.29
CA SER A 104 11.28 -1.50 1.57
C SER A 104 12.50 -1.47 2.46
N ASN A 105 12.55 -0.64 3.52
CA ASN A 105 13.69 -0.64 4.45
C ASN A 105 13.53 -1.67 5.59
N GLY A 106 12.46 -2.47 5.55
CA GLY A 106 12.16 -3.51 6.53
C GLY A 106 11.73 -2.97 7.90
N LYS A 107 11.49 -1.66 8.05
CA LYS A 107 11.03 -1.07 9.33
C LYS A 107 9.52 -1.10 9.47
N PHE A 108 8.73 -1.23 8.40
CA PHE A 108 7.29 -1.48 8.45
C PHE A 108 7.01 -2.92 8.08
N HIS A 109 6.70 -3.76 9.07
CA HIS A 109 6.48 -5.18 8.85
C HIS A 109 5.58 -5.80 9.92
N GLY A 110 4.98 -6.95 9.59
CA GLY A 110 4.34 -7.86 10.55
C GLY A 110 5.32 -8.88 11.13
N THR A 111 4.81 -9.83 11.90
CA THR A 111 5.65 -10.91 12.47
C THR A 111 5.73 -12.10 11.51
N GLU A 112 6.59 -13.08 11.80
CA GLU A 112 6.65 -14.33 11.01
C GLU A 112 5.31 -15.07 11.00
N GLU A 113 4.56 -15.03 12.12
CA GLU A 113 3.26 -15.69 12.28
C GLU A 113 2.10 -14.89 11.66
N ASP A 114 2.23 -13.57 11.53
CA ASP A 114 1.20 -12.68 10.96
C ASP A 114 1.88 -11.57 10.12
N PRO A 115 2.44 -11.93 8.94
CA PRO A 115 3.30 -11.03 8.18
C PRO A 115 2.57 -9.80 7.64
N VAL A 116 1.25 -9.83 7.57
CA VAL A 116 0.40 -8.73 7.10
C VAL A 116 -0.19 -7.89 8.25
N TYR A 117 0.25 -8.11 9.50
CA TYR A 117 -0.15 -7.33 10.67
C TYR A 117 1.01 -6.47 11.19
N GLY A 118 1.28 -5.36 10.51
CA GLY A 118 2.30 -4.39 10.91
C GLY A 118 1.82 -3.32 11.91
N VAL A 119 0.63 -3.50 12.49
CA VAL A 119 0.04 -2.51 13.42
C VAL A 119 0.93 -2.32 14.65
N ASP A 120 1.40 -3.40 15.26
CA ASP A 120 2.26 -3.31 16.46
C ASP A 120 3.55 -2.55 16.18
N CYS A 121 4.14 -2.77 15.00
CA CYS A 121 5.33 -2.06 14.54
C CYS A 121 5.08 -0.54 14.44
N VAL A 122 4.02 -0.13 13.74
CA VAL A 122 3.65 1.29 13.59
C VAL A 122 3.33 1.94 14.94
N LEU A 123 2.58 1.25 15.81
CA LEU A 123 2.24 1.78 17.12
C LEU A 123 3.48 1.96 18.01
N ASN A 124 4.52 1.14 17.86
CA ASN A 124 5.79 1.34 18.58
C ASN A 124 6.47 2.64 18.19
N TYR A 125 6.58 2.95 16.89
CA TYR A 125 7.12 4.24 16.43
C TYR A 125 6.28 5.42 16.90
N LEU A 126 4.95 5.32 16.81
CA LEU A 126 4.07 6.37 17.34
C LEU A 126 4.26 6.60 18.85
N ASN A 127 4.51 5.53 19.61
CA ASN A 127 4.75 5.59 21.06
C ASN A 127 6.07 6.27 21.45
N GLU A 128 7.08 6.27 20.57
CA GLU A 128 8.32 7.03 20.78
C GLU A 128 8.07 8.55 20.74
N GLY A 129 7.07 8.94 19.93
CA GLY A 129 6.60 10.29 19.72
C GLY A 129 7.25 10.95 18.50
N ALA A 130 6.50 11.82 17.83
CA ALA A 130 6.96 12.59 16.67
C ALA A 130 6.29 13.97 16.64
N GLY A 131 6.86 14.90 15.87
CA GLY A 131 6.22 16.18 15.57
C GLY A 131 5.19 16.07 14.45
N PHE A 132 5.57 15.39 13.36
CA PHE A 132 4.74 15.12 12.19
C PHE A 132 4.84 13.65 11.80
N VAL A 133 3.74 13.08 11.31
CA VAL A 133 3.71 11.71 10.77
C VAL A 133 2.89 11.72 9.49
N TYR A 134 3.43 11.16 8.42
CA TYR A 134 2.72 11.02 7.16
C TYR A 134 2.57 9.55 6.77
N PHE A 135 1.31 9.11 6.66
CA PHE A 135 0.91 7.79 6.19
C PHE A 135 0.51 7.88 4.71
N ALA A 136 1.42 7.54 3.81
CA ALA A 136 1.19 7.52 2.36
C ALA A 136 0.84 6.11 1.87
N GLY A 137 -0.44 5.83 1.57
CA GLY A 137 -0.86 4.47 1.24
C GLY A 137 -2.36 4.32 0.99
N HIS A 138 -2.90 3.15 1.33
CA HIS A 138 -4.32 2.87 1.21
C HIS A 138 -5.04 2.97 2.55
N ALA A 139 -6.27 3.47 2.51
CA ALA A 139 -7.08 3.62 3.69
C ALA A 139 -8.54 3.27 3.42
N ASN A 140 -9.23 3.03 4.52
CA ASN A 140 -10.67 3.10 4.67
C ASN A 140 -10.94 3.70 6.07
N PRO A 141 -12.21 3.88 6.49
CA PRO A 141 -12.48 4.49 7.78
C PRO A 141 -11.99 3.70 9.00
N MET A 142 -11.75 2.39 8.86
CA MET A 142 -11.34 1.48 9.93
C MET A 142 -9.81 1.29 10.02
N SER A 143 -9.12 1.35 8.89
CA SER A 143 -7.73 0.92 8.78
C SER A 143 -6.94 1.68 7.73
N TRP A 144 -5.63 1.71 7.92
CA TRP A 144 -4.65 2.13 6.92
C TRP A 144 -3.65 1.00 6.68
N ALA A 145 -3.23 0.82 5.43
CA ALA A 145 -2.34 -0.25 5.00
C ALA A 145 -1.49 0.19 3.79
N ASP A 146 -0.39 -0.52 3.58
CA ASP A 146 0.44 -0.37 2.38
C ASP A 146 0.99 -1.73 1.94
N HIS A 147 1.75 -1.78 0.84
CA HIS A 147 2.26 -3.02 0.28
C HIS A 147 3.74 -3.27 0.58
N TYR A 148 4.08 -4.55 0.80
CA TYR A 148 5.47 -4.99 0.71
C TYR A 148 6.03 -4.83 -0.71
N PRO A 149 7.37 -4.65 -0.84
CA PRO A 149 8.04 -4.76 -2.13
C PRO A 149 7.76 -6.11 -2.78
N GLY A 150 7.61 -6.07 -4.11
CA GLY A 150 7.51 -7.27 -4.92
C GLY A 150 6.37 -8.22 -4.57
N ILE A 151 5.14 -7.75 -4.74
CA ILE A 151 3.87 -8.50 -4.60
C ILE A 151 3.90 -9.83 -5.40
N PRO A 152 4.20 -10.99 -4.78
CA PRO A 152 4.21 -12.28 -5.47
C PRO A 152 2.82 -12.92 -5.34
N GLY A 153 2.08 -13.03 -6.45
CA GLY A 153 0.83 -13.81 -6.47
C GLY A 153 -0.40 -13.12 -5.84
N GLY A 154 -0.53 -11.79 -6.01
CA GLY A 154 -1.74 -11.03 -5.68
C GLY A 154 -1.65 -10.20 -4.38
N ARG A 155 -2.58 -9.24 -4.19
CA ARG A 155 -2.54 -8.28 -3.07
C ARG A 155 -2.61 -8.91 -1.68
N HIS A 156 -3.28 -10.06 -1.55
CA HIS A 156 -3.66 -10.60 -0.24
C HIS A 156 -2.49 -10.88 0.70
N ASN A 157 -1.35 -11.34 0.14
CA ASN A 157 -0.16 -11.68 0.93
C ASN A 157 0.86 -10.54 1.01
N SER A 158 0.56 -9.40 0.39
CA SER A 158 1.48 -8.26 0.30
C SER A 158 0.93 -7.00 0.96
N ASP A 159 -0.36 -6.95 1.27
CA ASP A 159 -1.02 -5.80 1.91
C ASP A 159 -0.84 -5.88 3.43
N VAL A 160 0.03 -5.03 3.99
CA VAL A 160 0.37 -4.98 5.41
C VAL A 160 -0.37 -3.83 6.09
N ALA A 161 -1.18 -4.18 7.11
CA ALA A 161 -1.92 -3.18 7.88
C ALA A 161 -0.98 -2.43 8.83
N GLY A 162 -1.02 -1.10 8.81
CA GLY A 162 -0.25 -0.22 9.70
C GLY A 162 -1.09 0.41 10.81
N LEU A 163 -2.36 0.70 10.55
CA LEU A 163 -3.30 1.18 11.56
C LEU A 163 -4.60 0.38 11.49
N GLN A 164 -5.14 0.04 12.64
CA GLN A 164 -6.42 -0.66 12.73
C GLN A 164 -7.14 -0.31 14.02
N GLN A 165 -8.36 0.22 13.90
CA GLN A 165 -9.19 0.56 15.06
C GLN A 165 -9.74 -0.68 15.77
N ILE A 166 -10.24 -1.65 15.00
CA ILE A 166 -10.87 -2.87 15.51
C ILE A 166 -10.06 -4.06 14.99
N ASN A 167 -9.52 -4.85 15.91
CA ASN A 167 -8.78 -6.05 15.56
C ASN A 167 -9.72 -7.14 15.02
N THR A 168 -9.86 -7.21 13.70
CA THR A 168 -10.72 -8.19 13.01
C THR A 168 -10.25 -9.64 13.13
N ARG A 169 -9.02 -9.87 13.60
CA ARG A 169 -8.50 -11.21 13.91
C ARG A 169 -9.01 -11.75 15.24
N MET A 170 -9.80 -10.96 15.97
CA MET A 170 -10.31 -11.30 17.31
C MET A 170 -9.19 -11.60 18.32
N LYS A 171 -7.99 -11.07 18.08
CA LYS A 171 -6.85 -11.11 18.99
C LYS A 171 -6.86 -9.86 19.88
N ARG A 172 -6.28 -9.95 21.08
CA ARG A 172 -6.07 -8.77 21.93
C ARG A 172 -4.81 -8.02 21.47
N PRO A 173 -4.78 -6.68 21.58
CA PRO A 173 -5.88 -5.79 21.97
C PRO A 173 -6.99 -5.74 20.90
N PHE A 174 -8.25 -5.70 21.33
CA PHE A 174 -9.40 -5.57 20.40
C PHE A 174 -9.45 -4.20 19.73
N PHE A 175 -8.93 -3.17 20.42
CA PHE A 175 -8.79 -1.81 19.91
C PHE A 175 -7.30 -1.42 19.95
N PRO A 176 -6.51 -1.78 18.93
CA PRO A 176 -5.07 -1.55 18.94
C PRO A 176 -4.68 -0.08 19.16
N LEU A 177 -5.40 0.87 18.54
CA LEU A 177 -5.10 2.29 18.69
C LEU A 177 -5.27 2.81 20.13
N ASP A 178 -6.12 2.17 20.94
CA ASP A 178 -6.28 2.52 22.36
C ASP A 178 -5.06 2.14 23.21
N THR A 179 -4.07 1.45 22.63
CA THR A 179 -2.79 1.12 23.29
C THR A 179 -1.69 2.16 23.10
N LEU A 180 -1.97 3.22 22.33
CA LEU A 180 -1.05 4.35 22.20
C LEU A 180 -0.83 5.03 23.56
N LYS A 181 0.43 5.33 23.84
CA LYS A 181 0.97 5.77 25.14
C LYS A 181 2.10 6.79 24.98
N ASN A 182 2.13 7.52 23.86
CA ASN A 182 3.09 8.61 23.60
C ASN A 182 2.88 9.84 24.50
N GLY A 183 1.87 9.84 25.39
CA GLY A 183 1.65 10.93 26.34
C GLY A 183 1.47 12.26 25.63
N GLU A 184 2.23 13.29 26.02
CA GLU A 184 2.16 14.63 25.43
C GLU A 184 2.98 14.78 24.12
N LYS A 185 3.65 13.71 23.65
CA LYS A 185 4.39 13.72 22.38
C LYS A 185 3.45 13.45 21.20
N LEU A 186 2.51 14.36 20.98
CA LEU A 186 1.38 14.20 20.08
C LEU A 186 1.69 14.77 18.68
N PRO A 187 1.87 13.94 17.64
CA PRO A 187 2.14 14.43 16.29
C PRO A 187 0.92 15.04 15.62
N VAL A 188 1.16 15.89 14.61
CA VAL A 188 0.21 16.14 13.52
C VAL A 188 0.31 14.97 12.54
N VAL A 189 -0.80 14.29 12.29
CA VAL A 189 -0.83 13.08 11.46
C VAL A 189 -1.56 13.35 10.15
N VAL A 190 -0.89 13.10 9.03
CA VAL A 190 -1.51 13.10 7.70
C VAL A 190 -1.79 11.66 7.28
N LEU A 191 -3.05 11.36 6.99
CA LEU A 191 -3.54 10.06 6.51
C LEU A 191 -3.96 10.20 5.05
N SER A 192 -3.10 9.78 4.12
CA SER A 192 -3.53 9.63 2.72
C SER A 192 -4.28 8.31 2.51
N GLY A 193 -4.82 8.13 1.31
CA GLY A 193 -5.72 7.03 0.99
C GLY A 193 -7.19 7.42 1.11
N CYS A 194 -8.09 6.46 0.91
CA CYS A 194 -9.53 6.73 0.82
C CYS A 194 -10.19 6.72 2.21
N HIS A 195 -11.01 7.74 2.51
CA HIS A 195 -11.92 7.79 3.64
C HIS A 195 -11.35 7.70 5.08
N PRO A 196 -10.05 7.93 5.38
CA PRO A 196 -9.57 7.80 6.76
C PRO A 196 -10.22 8.83 7.71
N ALA A 197 -10.74 9.93 7.17
CA ALA A 197 -11.44 10.97 7.91
C ALA A 197 -12.97 10.99 7.65
N ALA A 198 -13.58 9.88 7.21
CA ALA A 198 -15.03 9.84 6.93
C ALA A 198 -15.89 10.05 8.19
N ILE A 199 -16.32 11.29 8.43
CA ILE A 199 -17.06 11.67 9.65
C ILE A 199 -18.47 11.08 9.75
N ASP A 200 -18.98 10.47 8.68
CA ASP A 200 -20.31 9.86 8.61
C ASP A 200 -20.29 8.36 8.94
N CYS A 201 -19.25 7.86 9.60
CA CYS A 201 -19.17 6.47 10.06
C CYS A 201 -20.22 6.16 11.14
N SER A 202 -20.79 4.96 11.08
CA SER A 202 -21.74 4.49 12.09
C SER A 202 -21.99 2.99 11.98
N LEU A 203 -22.06 2.31 13.13
CA LEU A 203 -22.53 0.92 13.21
C LEU A 203 -23.91 0.71 12.55
N MET A 204 -24.74 1.75 12.49
CA MET A 204 -26.05 1.69 11.83
C MET A 204 -25.97 1.41 10.32
N LYS A 205 -24.81 1.67 9.67
CA LYS A 205 -24.62 1.40 8.25
C LYS A 205 -24.67 -0.11 7.93
N LEU A 206 -24.36 -0.99 8.88
CA LEU A 206 -24.56 -2.44 8.72
C LEU A 206 -26.04 -2.81 8.56
N PHE A 207 -26.95 -2.06 9.18
CA PHE A 207 -28.38 -2.33 9.06
C PHE A 207 -29.00 -1.62 7.86
N ALA A 208 -28.53 -0.41 7.54
CA ALA A 208 -29.06 0.40 6.46
C ALA A 208 -28.63 -0.10 5.07
N ASP A 209 -27.37 -0.52 4.93
CA ASP A 209 -26.78 -0.93 3.64
C ASP A 209 -25.65 -1.95 3.86
N PRO A 210 -25.97 -3.19 4.30
CA PRO A 210 -24.98 -4.21 4.67
C PRO A 210 -24.06 -4.59 3.50
N GLY A 211 -24.60 -4.63 2.27
CA GLY A 211 -23.83 -5.01 1.08
C GLY A 211 -22.69 -4.04 0.81
N GLU A 212 -23.00 -2.74 0.71
CA GLU A 212 -21.97 -1.73 0.49
C GLU A 212 -21.02 -1.57 1.68
N SER A 213 -21.52 -1.74 2.91
CA SER A 213 -20.72 -1.60 4.13
C SER A 213 -19.72 -2.74 4.33
N LEU A 214 -20.05 -3.96 3.87
CA LEU A 214 -19.20 -5.14 4.05
C LEU A 214 -18.37 -5.50 2.81
N HIS A 215 -18.83 -5.16 1.61
CA HIS A 215 -18.23 -5.64 0.36
C HIS A 215 -18.13 -4.59 -0.75
N GLY A 216 -18.68 -3.39 -0.55
CA GLY A 216 -18.73 -2.35 -1.58
C GLY A 216 -17.72 -1.22 -1.38
N MET A 217 -17.96 -0.10 -2.05
CA MET A 217 -17.08 1.06 -2.02
C MET A 217 -17.10 1.79 -0.67
N LYS A 218 -18.11 1.49 0.16
CA LYS A 218 -18.28 2.04 1.52
C LYS A 218 -17.70 1.09 2.59
N PHE A 219 -16.84 0.16 2.20
CA PHE A 219 -16.23 -0.76 3.16
C PHE A 219 -15.58 -0.01 4.33
N GLY A 220 -15.83 -0.51 5.54
CA GLY A 220 -15.30 0.08 6.77
C GLY A 220 -16.11 1.25 7.33
N THR A 221 -17.09 1.82 6.61
CA THR A 221 -17.93 2.92 7.15
C THR A 221 -18.83 2.50 8.32
N PHE A 222 -18.93 1.21 8.60
CA PHE A 222 -19.68 0.67 9.73
C PHE A 222 -18.95 0.79 11.08
N VAL A 223 -17.71 1.26 11.11
CA VAL A 223 -17.04 1.57 12.39
C VAL A 223 -17.79 2.65 13.16
N PRO A 224 -17.70 2.68 14.50
CA PRO A 224 -18.37 3.71 15.28
C PRO A 224 -17.83 5.11 14.96
N GLU A 225 -16.54 5.23 14.62
CA GLU A 225 -15.85 6.50 14.37
C GLU A 225 -14.72 6.29 13.35
N CYS A 226 -14.35 7.29 12.56
CA CYS A 226 -13.28 7.15 11.56
C CYS A 226 -11.86 7.17 12.16
N LEU A 227 -10.90 6.68 11.39
CA LEU A 227 -9.49 6.52 11.80
C LEU A 227 -8.89 7.83 12.31
N ALA A 228 -9.12 8.92 11.57
CA ALA A 228 -8.65 10.26 11.92
C ALA A 228 -9.17 10.72 13.29
N TRP A 229 -10.45 10.50 13.58
CA TRP A 229 -11.04 10.88 14.86
C TRP A 229 -10.53 10.00 16.01
N TRP A 230 -10.39 8.70 15.77
CA TRP A 230 -9.90 7.76 16.79
C TRP A 230 -8.52 8.16 17.30
N LEU A 231 -7.59 8.49 16.40
CA LEU A 231 -6.23 8.90 16.75
C LEU A 231 -6.17 10.19 17.58
N THR A 232 -7.14 11.10 17.47
CA THR A 232 -7.16 12.35 18.24
C THR A 232 -7.83 12.22 19.62
N ARG A 233 -8.53 11.11 19.88
CA ARG A 233 -9.29 10.92 21.13
C ARG A 233 -8.69 9.88 22.09
N VAL A 234 -7.54 9.29 21.75
CA VAL A 234 -6.89 8.32 22.64
C VAL A 234 -6.45 9.04 23.90
N LYS A 235 -6.79 8.48 25.08
CA LYS A 235 -6.65 9.20 26.35
C LYS A 235 -5.19 9.44 26.76
N ASP A 236 -4.35 8.43 26.54
CA ASP A 236 -2.97 8.40 27.05
C ASP A 236 -1.92 8.64 25.93
N GLY A 237 -2.36 9.10 24.75
CA GLY A 237 -1.51 9.30 23.58
C GLY A 237 -2.31 9.67 22.33
N GLY A 238 -1.87 9.20 21.17
CA GLY A 238 -2.50 9.48 19.90
C GLY A 238 -1.84 10.63 19.15
N SER A 239 -2.64 11.57 18.67
CA SER A 239 -2.22 12.71 17.84
C SER A 239 -2.91 13.99 18.30
N ILE A 240 -2.26 15.14 18.07
CA ILE A 240 -2.84 16.45 18.41
C ILE A 240 -3.80 16.93 17.33
N ALA A 241 -3.56 16.53 16.08
CA ALA A 241 -4.40 16.81 14.93
C ALA A 241 -4.22 15.72 13.88
N THR A 242 -5.28 15.48 13.11
CA THR A 242 -5.27 14.58 11.95
C THR A 242 -5.79 15.29 10.71
N LEU A 243 -5.19 14.98 9.57
CA LEU A 243 -5.56 15.45 8.24
C LEU A 243 -5.79 14.23 7.34
N GLY A 244 -6.82 14.27 6.51
CA GLY A 244 -7.11 13.20 5.56
C GLY A 244 -8.44 13.41 4.84
N PRO A 245 -8.70 12.70 3.74
CA PRO A 245 -9.94 12.87 3.00
C PRO A 245 -11.11 12.18 3.70
N THR A 246 -12.28 12.83 3.65
CA THR A 246 -13.57 12.25 4.09
C THR A 246 -14.14 11.27 3.05
N GLY A 247 -13.72 11.40 1.78
CA GLY A 247 -14.13 10.61 0.64
C GLY A 247 -12.96 9.86 -0.02
N LEU A 248 -13.00 9.69 -1.34
CA LEU A 248 -11.88 9.13 -2.09
C LEU A 248 -10.64 10.03 -2.01
N GLY A 249 -9.50 9.42 -1.70
CA GLY A 249 -8.19 10.03 -1.91
C GLY A 249 -7.74 9.75 -3.35
N TYR A 250 -7.34 10.79 -4.07
CA TYR A 250 -6.82 10.65 -5.43
C TYR A 250 -5.30 10.53 -5.40
N GLY A 251 -4.74 9.63 -6.20
CA GLY A 251 -3.30 9.46 -6.39
C GLY A 251 -2.96 9.38 -7.88
N MET A 252 -1.72 9.72 -8.22
CA MET A 252 -1.13 9.45 -9.53
C MET A 252 -0.25 8.21 -9.44
N LEU A 253 -0.09 7.49 -10.55
CA LEU A 253 0.63 6.22 -10.58
C LEU A 253 2.07 6.38 -11.08
N GLY A 254 2.96 5.53 -10.60
CA GLY A 254 4.37 5.45 -11.00
C GLY A 254 5.15 6.72 -10.65
N GLY A 255 6.07 7.13 -11.52
CA GLY A 255 6.91 8.31 -11.31
C GLY A 255 6.16 9.64 -11.26
N PHE A 256 4.86 9.65 -11.55
CA PHE A 256 4.01 10.83 -11.41
C PHE A 256 3.32 10.92 -10.04
N CYS A 257 3.52 9.97 -9.13
CA CYS A 257 2.84 9.92 -7.82
C CYS A 257 2.93 11.25 -7.05
N THR A 258 4.06 11.93 -7.12
CA THR A 258 4.28 13.22 -6.45
C THR A 258 3.92 14.46 -7.27
N SER A 259 3.46 14.28 -8.52
CA SER A 259 3.22 15.37 -9.48
C SER A 259 1.84 16.00 -9.37
N GLY A 260 0.89 15.37 -8.67
CA GLY A 260 -0.45 15.91 -8.48
C GLY A 260 -1.30 15.12 -7.49
N ALA A 261 -2.55 15.56 -7.32
CA ALA A 261 -3.51 14.94 -6.41
C ALA A 261 -2.95 14.81 -4.97
N GLY A 262 -3.21 13.67 -4.30
CA GLY A 262 -2.78 13.41 -2.93
C GLY A 262 -1.26 13.43 -2.76
N GLY A 263 -0.50 12.81 -3.66
CA GLY A 263 0.96 12.77 -3.56
C GLY A 263 1.66 14.11 -3.85
N TRP A 264 0.93 15.11 -4.37
CA TRP A 264 1.39 16.50 -4.38
C TRP A 264 0.93 17.26 -3.13
N LEU A 265 -0.33 17.10 -2.72
CA LEU A 265 -0.93 17.87 -1.62
C LEU A 265 -0.40 17.48 -0.24
N TRP A 266 -0.39 16.18 0.07
CA TRP A 266 -0.13 15.68 1.41
C TRP A 266 1.32 15.84 1.88
N PRO A 267 2.35 15.82 1.01
CA PRO A 267 3.72 16.09 1.42
C PRO A 267 4.05 17.56 1.77
N GLU A 268 3.19 18.53 1.46
CA GLU A 268 3.49 19.97 1.59
C GLU A 268 3.26 20.51 3.01
N PHE A 269 4.03 20.02 4.00
CA PHE A 269 4.04 20.55 5.37
C PHE A 269 5.46 20.72 5.90
#